data_AF-A0A932KYR4-F1
#
_entry.id   AF-A0A932KYR4-F1
#
_cell.length_a   1.000
_cell.length_b   1.000
_cell.length_c   1.000
_cell.angle_alpha   90.00
_cell.angle_beta   90.00
_cell.angle_gamma   90.00
#
_symmetry.space_group_name_H-M   'P 1'
#
loop_
_entity.id
_entity.type
_entity.pdbx_description
1 polymer ?
#
loop_
_entity_poly.entity_id
_entity_poly.type
_entity_poly.pdbx_seq_one_letter_code
_entity_poly.pdbx_strand_id
1 'polypeptide(L)'
;KAERDDGSDGWTNDGDNDEDDVPDVIDPGYIEPGLGHVYGFDVALTALLTGGLSFLGGEVIAEGGAVLEASAATVRLESLLAPDGEVIGEAGTSNIIRELPGGVQAAEKMFEDLTEGGTLSTTPKLAEINGVRYTMPDGSYITYRPVSTSGPPTIDVNVSFLKNLVTKIKFMDGGK
;
A
#
# COMPACT_ATOMS: atom_id res chain seq x y z
N LYS A 1 1.87 54.98 -54.35
CA LYS A 1 3.19 54.36 -54.58
C LYS A 1 3.39 53.43 -53.39
N ALA A 2 2.91 52.19 -53.45
CA ALA A 2 3.66 51.00 -53.91
C ALA A 2 5.00 50.96 -53.16
N GLU A 3 5.24 50.00 -52.27
CA GLU A 3 5.57 48.61 -52.66
C GLU A 3 5.10 47.54 -51.65
N ARG A 4 4.89 46.35 -52.21
CA ARG A 4 4.79 45.06 -51.53
C ARG A 4 6.22 44.58 -51.22
N ASP A 5 6.38 43.82 -50.15
CA ASP A 5 7.47 42.85 -50.05
C ASP A 5 6.95 41.59 -49.36
N ASP A 6 7.09 40.49 -50.08
CA ASP A 6 6.58 39.15 -49.90
C ASP A 6 7.74 38.22 -49.55
N GLY A 7 8.14 38.23 -48.28
CA GLY A 7 9.13 37.29 -47.74
C GLY A 7 8.48 35.99 -47.30
N SER A 8 8.37 35.04 -48.22
CA SER A 8 8.02 33.64 -47.97
C SER A 8 9.28 32.76 -47.98
N ASP A 9 9.60 32.18 -46.83
CA ASP A 9 10.64 31.18 -46.60
C ASP A 9 10.15 30.31 -45.43
N GLY A 10 9.64 29.10 -45.65
CA GLY A 10 10.39 27.96 -46.17
C GLY A 10 10.54 26.94 -45.04
N TRP A 11 9.42 26.38 -44.57
CA TRP A 11 9.43 25.28 -43.60
C TRP A 11 9.52 23.95 -44.36
N THR A 12 10.73 23.39 -44.50
CA THR A 12 10.93 21.96 -44.74
C THR A 12 11.37 21.33 -43.43
N ASN A 13 10.43 20.74 -42.71
CA ASN A 13 10.73 19.84 -41.61
C ASN A 13 10.84 18.45 -42.24
N ASP A 14 12.05 18.11 -42.67
CA ASP A 14 12.38 16.79 -43.18
C ASP A 14 12.24 15.80 -42.02
N GLY A 15 11.21 14.97 -42.11
CA GLY A 15 10.90 13.91 -41.17
C GLY A 15 11.75 12.69 -41.46
N ASP A 16 12.88 12.58 -40.78
CA ASP A 16 13.60 11.32 -40.61
C ASP A 16 13.20 10.72 -39.26
N ASN A 17 12.09 9.97 -39.26
CA ASN A 17 11.75 9.04 -38.19
C ASN A 17 12.46 7.72 -38.48
N ASP A 18 13.69 7.60 -38.01
CA ASP A 18 14.38 6.31 -37.90
C ASP A 18 13.69 5.47 -36.80
N GLU A 19 12.69 4.67 -37.20
CA GLU A 19 11.98 3.70 -36.35
C GLU A 19 12.66 2.32 -36.32
N ASP A 20 13.98 2.26 -36.10
CA ASP A 20 14.70 0.99 -35.96
C ASP A 20 15.54 0.97 -34.68
N ASP A 21 14.89 0.68 -33.54
CA ASP A 21 15.52 0.04 -32.36
C ASP A 21 14.43 -0.35 -31.35
N VAL A 22 13.70 -1.43 -31.65
CA VAL A 22 12.89 -2.15 -30.65
C VAL A 22 13.83 -3.06 -29.85
N PRO A 23 14.03 -2.85 -28.54
CA PRO A 23 14.87 -3.72 -27.74
C PRO A 23 14.25 -5.11 -27.61
N ASP A 24 15.13 -6.11 -27.66
CA ASP A 24 14.85 -7.54 -27.51
C ASP A 24 13.81 -7.86 -26.43
N VAL A 25 12.81 -8.63 -26.84
CA VAL A 25 11.86 -9.29 -25.96
C VAL A 25 12.65 -10.23 -25.05
N ILE A 26 12.75 -9.85 -23.79
CA ILE A 26 13.18 -10.74 -22.71
C ILE A 26 12.19 -11.91 -22.67
N ASP A 27 12.68 -13.10 -22.99
CA ASP A 27 12.01 -14.38 -22.79
C ASP A 27 11.87 -14.62 -21.27
N PRO A 28 10.65 -14.57 -20.68
CA PRO A 28 10.46 -15.03 -19.33
C PRO A 28 10.41 -16.56 -19.38
N GLY A 29 11.57 -17.17 -19.16
CA GLY A 29 11.70 -18.61 -19.01
C GLY A 29 10.58 -19.18 -18.15
N TYR A 30 9.91 -20.18 -18.69
CA TYR A 30 9.00 -21.07 -17.99
C TYR A 30 9.65 -21.54 -16.69
N ILE A 31 9.17 -21.04 -15.56
CA ILE A 31 9.47 -21.60 -14.24
C ILE A 31 8.54 -22.80 -14.08
N GLU A 32 9.09 -24.01 -14.18
CA GLU A 32 8.36 -25.21 -13.79
C GLU A 32 7.96 -25.10 -12.31
N PRO A 33 6.69 -25.29 -11.94
CA PRO A 33 6.33 -25.43 -10.54
C PRO A 33 6.84 -26.79 -10.03
N GLY A 34 8.10 -26.79 -9.57
CA GLY A 34 8.62 -27.83 -8.71
C GLY A 34 7.80 -27.87 -7.44
N LEU A 35 7.23 -29.05 -7.17
CA LEU A 35 6.53 -29.45 -5.95
C LEU A 35 7.39 -29.14 -4.70
N GLY A 36 7.30 -27.91 -4.22
CA GLY A 36 7.80 -27.48 -2.92
C GLY A 36 6.81 -27.93 -1.85
N HIS A 37 7.13 -29.03 -1.18
CA HIS A 37 6.45 -29.52 0.00
C HIS A 37 6.28 -28.40 1.03
N VAL A 38 5.04 -27.96 1.24
CA VAL A 38 4.67 -27.12 2.39
C VAL A 38 4.71 -28.02 3.62
N TYR A 39 5.69 -27.77 4.49
CA TYR A 39 5.71 -28.34 5.83
C TYR A 39 4.43 -27.92 6.56
N GLY A 40 3.77 -28.92 7.15
CA GLY A 40 2.45 -28.81 7.73
C GLY A 40 2.31 -27.67 8.74
N PHE A 41 1.23 -26.91 8.55
CA PHE A 41 0.48 -26.36 9.66
C PHE A 41 -0.94 -26.91 9.54
N ASP A 42 -1.26 -27.88 10.39
CA ASP A 42 -2.63 -28.34 10.62
C ASP A 42 -3.48 -27.14 11.04
N VAL A 43 -4.29 -26.62 10.10
CA VAL A 43 -5.48 -25.84 10.45
C VAL A 43 -6.70 -26.62 9.96
N ALA A 44 -6.88 -27.80 10.55
CA ALA A 44 -8.20 -28.39 10.69
C ALA A 44 -8.95 -27.60 11.78
N LEU A 45 -9.48 -26.42 11.43
CA LEU A 45 -10.56 -25.81 12.22
C LEU A 45 -11.87 -25.98 11.49
N THR A 46 -12.53 -27.06 11.88
CA THR A 46 -13.89 -27.50 11.58
C THR A 46 -14.90 -26.34 11.66
N ALA A 47 -15.31 -25.90 10.47
CA ALA A 47 -16.69 -25.87 10.02
C ALA A 47 -17.64 -24.72 10.41
N LEU A 48 -18.60 -24.59 9.48
CA LEU A 48 -20.01 -24.35 9.73
C LEU A 48 -20.36 -23.01 10.39
N LEU A 49 -20.71 -22.03 9.55
CA LEU A 49 -21.96 -21.29 9.71
C LEU A 49 -22.31 -20.56 8.41
N THR A 50 -23.26 -21.14 7.67
CA THR A 50 -24.15 -20.45 6.72
C THR A 50 -23.62 -20.11 5.32
N GLY A 51 -23.17 -21.09 4.53
CA GLY A 51 -23.07 -20.89 3.08
C GLY A 51 -22.43 -22.06 2.37
N GLY A 52 -23.21 -22.80 1.58
CA GLY A 52 -22.81 -24.06 0.97
C GLY A 52 -21.61 -23.95 0.04
N LEU A 53 -20.60 -24.78 0.27
CA LEU A 53 -19.58 -25.14 -0.72
C LEU A 53 -20.05 -26.39 -1.45
N SER A 54 -20.52 -26.21 -2.68
CA SER A 54 -20.77 -27.31 -3.61
C SER A 54 -19.48 -27.59 -4.37
N PHE A 55 -18.86 -28.75 -4.12
CA PHE A 55 -17.73 -29.23 -4.90
C PHE A 55 -18.24 -30.17 -6.00
N LEU A 56 -18.36 -29.66 -7.22
CA LEU A 56 -18.40 -30.46 -8.45
C LEU A 56 -17.36 -29.86 -9.39
N GLY A 57 -16.49 -30.72 -9.92
CA GLY A 57 -15.21 -30.38 -10.52
C GLY A 57 -15.21 -29.22 -11.54
N GLY A 58 -14.08 -28.50 -11.54
CA GLY A 58 -13.80 -27.39 -12.43
C GLY A 58 -13.58 -26.10 -11.65
N GLU A 59 -12.31 -25.69 -11.57
CA GLU A 59 -11.83 -24.34 -11.26
C GLU A 59 -12.49 -23.58 -10.10
N VAL A 60 -11.76 -23.46 -8.98
CA VAL A 60 -12.14 -22.57 -7.88
C VAL A 60 -12.02 -21.13 -8.36
N ILE A 61 -13.14 -20.53 -8.76
CA ILE A 61 -13.21 -19.09 -8.98
C ILE A 61 -13.05 -18.41 -7.62
N ALA A 62 -11.98 -17.63 -7.50
CA ALA A 62 -11.50 -16.96 -6.30
C ALA A 62 -12.47 -15.87 -5.81
N GLU A 63 -13.57 -16.24 -5.18
CA GLU A 63 -14.37 -15.31 -4.35
C GLU A 63 -14.14 -15.54 -2.84
N GLY A 64 -13.48 -16.64 -2.47
CA GLY A 64 -13.09 -16.93 -1.08
C GLY A 64 -11.70 -16.40 -0.68
N GLY A 65 -10.83 -16.09 -1.64
CA GLY A 65 -9.46 -15.62 -1.37
C GLY A 65 -9.43 -14.24 -0.73
N ALA A 66 -10.19 -13.28 -1.28
CA ALA A 66 -10.24 -11.92 -0.76
C ALA A 66 -10.75 -11.84 0.69
N VAL A 67 -11.65 -12.74 1.09
CA VAL A 67 -12.19 -12.79 2.46
C VAL A 67 -11.14 -13.30 3.45
N LEU A 68 -10.34 -14.30 3.05
CA LEU A 68 -9.24 -14.81 3.88
C LEU A 68 -8.11 -13.77 4.00
N GLU A 69 -7.72 -13.14 2.90
CA GLU A 69 -6.68 -12.10 2.86
C GLU A 69 -7.07 -10.88 3.73
N ALA A 70 -8.32 -10.41 3.62
CA ALA A 70 -8.83 -9.31 4.46
C ALA A 70 -8.83 -9.67 5.96
N SER A 71 -9.17 -10.92 6.30
CA SER A 71 -9.15 -11.39 7.69
C SER A 71 -7.73 -11.50 8.25
N ALA A 72 -6.77 -11.98 7.45
CA ALA A 72 -5.37 -12.07 7.85
C ALA A 72 -4.73 -10.69 8.02
N ALA A 73 -5.02 -9.75 7.12
CA ALA A 73 -4.58 -8.35 7.23
C ALA A 73 -5.14 -7.70 8.51
N THR A 74 -6.39 -7.98 8.86
CA THR A 74 -7.04 -7.48 10.09
C THR A 74 -6.28 -7.94 11.34
N VAL A 75 -6.08 -9.25 11.49
CA VAL A 75 -5.38 -9.83 12.65
C VAL A 75 -3.96 -9.29 12.76
N ARG A 76 -3.26 -9.17 11.63
CA ARG A 76 -1.91 -8.61 11.58
C ARG A 76 -1.87 -7.17 12.06
N LEU A 77 -2.76 -6.30 11.56
CA LEU A 77 -2.79 -4.89 11.95
C LEU A 77 -3.07 -4.73 13.45
N GLU A 78 -3.98 -5.54 14.01
CA GLU A 78 -4.20 -5.57 15.46
C GLU A 78 -2.93 -5.98 16.20
N SER A 79 -2.23 -7.03 15.76
CA SER A 79 -1.00 -7.49 16.42
C SER A 79 0.14 -6.45 16.39
N LEU A 80 0.18 -5.59 15.37
CA LEU A 80 1.18 -4.52 15.25
C LEU A 80 0.82 -3.29 16.09
N LEU A 81 -0.48 -2.97 16.21
CA LEU A 81 -0.96 -1.75 16.86
C LEU A 81 -1.38 -1.97 18.32
N ALA A 82 -1.66 -3.21 18.69
CA ALA A 82 -2.00 -3.65 20.03
C ALA A 82 -1.46 -5.06 20.32
N PRO A 83 -0.13 -5.25 20.33
CA PRO A 83 0.48 -6.53 20.71
C PRO A 83 0.01 -6.93 22.11
N ASP A 84 -0.33 -8.21 22.28
CA ASP A 84 -0.88 -8.77 23.52
C ASP A 84 -2.16 -8.06 24.03
N GLY A 85 -2.84 -7.31 23.17
CA GLY A 85 -4.03 -6.51 23.50
C GLY A 85 -3.73 -5.13 24.08
N GLU A 86 -2.46 -4.73 24.21
CA GLU A 86 -2.06 -3.42 24.71
C GLU A 86 -1.68 -2.47 23.57
N VAL A 87 -2.38 -1.34 23.47
CA VAL A 87 -2.15 -0.36 22.41
C VAL A 87 -0.75 0.24 22.52
N ILE A 88 -0.03 0.26 21.40
CA ILE A 88 1.34 0.78 21.32
C ILE A 88 1.48 2.26 21.69
N GLY A 89 2.67 2.61 22.17
CA GLY A 89 3.08 3.99 22.43
C GLY A 89 2.35 4.65 23.59
N GLU A 90 2.53 5.95 23.74
CA GLU A 90 1.86 6.77 24.74
C GLU A 90 0.57 7.38 24.19
N ALA A 91 -0.37 7.74 25.06
CA ALA A 91 -1.56 8.46 24.64
C ALA A 91 -1.21 9.89 24.21
N GLY A 92 -1.64 10.29 23.01
CA GLY A 92 -1.50 11.65 22.53
C GLY A 92 -2.66 12.56 22.94
N THR A 93 -2.89 13.60 22.15
CA THR A 93 -3.94 14.61 22.39
C THR A 93 -5.38 14.07 22.39
N SER A 94 -5.59 12.85 21.92
CA SER A 94 -6.87 12.11 21.99
C SER A 94 -6.56 10.65 22.28
N ASN A 95 -7.52 9.93 22.88
CA ASN A 95 -7.40 8.51 23.18
C ASN A 95 -7.07 7.60 21.96
N ILE A 96 -7.49 8.01 20.75
CA ILE A 96 -7.23 7.30 19.48
C ILE A 96 -5.94 7.74 18.77
N ILE A 97 -5.16 8.62 19.39
CA ILE A 97 -3.87 9.10 18.88
C ILE A 97 -2.77 8.51 19.76
N ARG A 98 -1.77 7.88 19.14
CA ARG A 98 -0.59 7.34 19.84
C ARG A 98 0.66 8.13 19.52
N GLU A 99 1.59 8.18 20.47
CA GLU A 99 2.88 8.83 20.34
C GLU A 99 3.99 7.80 20.58
N LEU A 100 4.90 7.68 19.62
CA LEU A 100 6.05 6.78 19.67
C LEU A 100 7.35 7.58 19.53
N PRO A 101 8.45 7.15 20.16
CA PRO A 101 9.75 7.74 19.89
C PRO A 101 10.34 7.25 18.55
N GLY A 102 11.39 7.91 18.09
CA GLY A 102 12.25 7.44 16.99
C GLY A 102 12.13 8.23 15.68
N GLY A 103 11.30 9.27 15.65
CA GLY A 103 11.22 10.21 14.53
C GLY A 103 10.92 9.54 13.18
N VAL A 104 11.50 10.11 12.11
CA VAL A 104 11.26 9.71 10.70
C VAL A 104 11.54 8.22 10.47
N GLN A 105 12.70 7.73 10.93
CA GLN A 105 13.14 6.36 10.64
C GLN A 105 12.23 5.30 11.28
N ALA A 106 11.78 5.54 12.51
CA ALA A 106 10.83 4.64 13.17
C ALA A 106 9.45 4.67 12.48
N ALA A 107 9.05 5.84 11.98
CA ALA A 107 7.81 6.01 11.25
C ALA A 107 7.82 5.26 9.91
N GLU A 108 8.90 5.35 9.14
CA GLU A 108 9.06 4.63 7.88
C GLU A 108 9.00 3.12 8.08
N LYS A 109 9.77 2.61 9.05
CA LYS A 109 9.77 1.18 9.37
C LYS A 109 8.39 0.68 9.78
N MET A 110 7.69 1.38 10.68
CA MET A 110 6.35 0.98 11.07
C MET A 110 5.36 1.08 9.90
N PHE A 111 5.52 2.06 9.01
CA PHE A 111 4.67 2.18 7.83
C PHE A 111 4.85 1.01 6.87
N GLU A 112 6.08 0.57 6.63
CA GLU A 112 6.37 -0.64 5.86
C GLU A 112 5.69 -1.86 6.48
N ASP A 113 5.86 -2.06 7.80
CA ASP A 113 5.25 -3.18 8.53
C ASP A 113 3.71 -3.16 8.45
N LEU A 114 3.09 -1.97 8.51
CA LEU A 114 1.63 -1.80 8.45
C LEU A 114 1.05 -1.96 7.03
N THR A 115 1.83 -1.69 5.99
CA THR A 115 1.33 -1.65 4.60
C THR A 115 1.60 -2.92 3.80
N GLU A 116 2.20 -3.94 4.41
CA GLU A 116 2.41 -5.22 3.74
C GLU A 116 1.09 -5.84 3.25
N GLY A 117 1.09 -6.32 2.01
CA GLY A 117 -0.12 -6.81 1.33
C GLY A 117 -1.04 -5.70 0.81
N GLY A 118 -0.73 -4.42 1.09
CA GLY A 118 -1.41 -3.27 0.50
C GLY A 118 -0.93 -2.95 -0.91
N THR A 119 -1.74 -2.19 -1.64
CA THR A 119 -1.40 -1.64 -2.95
C THR A 119 -1.15 -0.14 -2.86
N LEU A 120 -0.07 0.34 -3.48
CA LEU A 120 0.28 1.76 -3.53
C LEU A 120 -0.86 2.57 -4.17
N SER A 121 -1.34 3.59 -3.46
CA SER A 121 -2.48 4.42 -3.87
C SER A 121 -2.28 5.90 -3.50
N THR A 122 -1.03 6.37 -3.57
CA THR A 122 -0.63 7.75 -3.24
C THR A 122 -1.26 8.75 -4.21
N THR A 123 -1.80 9.85 -3.68
CA THR A 123 -2.34 10.96 -4.50
C THR A 123 -1.25 12.00 -4.80
N PRO A 124 -1.36 12.78 -5.90
CA PRO A 124 -0.35 13.80 -6.24
C PRO A 124 -0.06 14.78 -5.10
N LYS A 125 -1.11 15.31 -4.45
CA LYS A 125 -1.00 16.22 -3.31
C LYS A 125 -0.23 15.62 -2.12
N LEU A 126 -0.35 14.30 -1.92
CA LEU A 126 0.37 13.61 -0.85
C LEU A 126 1.84 13.41 -1.24
N ALA A 127 2.10 13.07 -2.50
CA ALA A 127 3.45 12.92 -3.03
C ALA A 127 4.25 14.25 -2.99
N GLU A 128 3.59 15.41 -3.17
CA GLU A 128 4.22 16.75 -3.05
C GLU A 128 4.94 16.98 -1.71
N ILE A 129 4.49 16.31 -0.64
CA ILE A 129 5.10 16.39 0.70
C ILE A 129 5.89 15.12 1.05
N ASN A 130 6.28 14.33 0.04
CA ASN A 130 6.89 13.01 0.19
C ASN A 130 6.06 12.02 1.03
N GLY A 131 4.74 12.25 1.12
CA GLY A 131 3.83 11.33 1.78
C GLY A 131 3.50 10.14 0.89
N VAL A 132 3.11 9.04 1.51
CA VAL A 132 2.81 7.77 0.82
C VAL A 132 1.51 7.20 1.37
N ARG A 133 0.70 6.57 0.52
CA ARG A 133 -0.52 5.86 0.94
C ARG A 133 -0.59 4.49 0.28
N TYR A 134 -1.01 3.51 1.06
CA TYR A 134 -1.42 2.19 0.56
C TYR A 134 -2.90 1.95 0.87
N THR A 135 -3.57 1.26 -0.05
CA THR A 135 -4.91 0.70 0.12
C THR A 135 -4.77 -0.78 0.44
N MET A 136 -5.40 -1.23 1.52
CA MET A 136 -5.38 -2.62 1.96
C MET A 136 -6.44 -3.45 1.21
N PRO A 137 -6.37 -4.79 1.24
CA PRO A 137 -7.33 -5.66 0.54
C PRO A 137 -8.80 -5.44 0.94
N ASP A 138 -9.07 -4.96 2.15
CA ASP A 138 -10.41 -4.64 2.65
C ASP A 138 -10.91 -3.24 2.23
N GLY A 139 -10.13 -2.50 1.44
CA GLY A 139 -10.41 -1.13 1.01
C GLY A 139 -10.08 -0.05 2.05
N SER A 140 -9.56 -0.42 3.22
CA SER A 140 -8.98 0.52 4.17
C SER A 140 -7.70 1.14 3.61
N TYR A 141 -7.22 2.23 4.21
CA TYR A 141 -5.96 2.84 3.77
C TYR A 141 -5.11 3.32 4.93
N ILE A 142 -3.80 3.24 4.73
CA ILE A 142 -2.79 3.69 5.67
C ILE A 142 -1.95 4.74 4.96
N THR A 143 -1.76 5.88 5.61
CA THR A 143 -1.08 7.04 5.03
C THR A 143 0.08 7.47 5.90
N TYR A 144 1.28 7.51 5.31
CA TYR A 144 2.46 8.11 5.90
C TYR A 144 2.59 9.58 5.47
N ARG A 145 2.89 10.45 6.43
CA ARG A 145 3.26 11.85 6.23
C ARG A 145 4.61 12.10 6.92
N PRO A 146 5.71 12.29 6.17
CA PRO A 146 7.00 12.60 6.77
C PRO A 146 7.02 14.02 7.38
N VAL A 147 6.26 14.94 6.78
CA VAL A 147 6.06 16.30 7.28
C VAL A 147 4.59 16.49 7.60
N SER A 148 4.28 16.85 8.84
CA SER A 148 2.93 17.21 9.28
C SER A 148 2.90 18.68 9.65
N THR A 149 1.80 19.38 9.34
CA THR A 149 1.59 20.79 9.73
C THR A 149 1.76 20.99 11.25
N SER A 150 1.54 19.94 12.04
CA SER A 150 1.63 19.95 13.51
C SER A 150 2.96 19.46 14.09
N GLY A 151 4.00 19.22 13.28
CA GLY A 151 5.33 18.82 13.76
C GLY A 151 5.79 17.45 13.25
N PRO A 152 5.67 16.39 14.05
CA PRO A 152 6.37 15.12 13.81
C PRO A 152 5.83 14.31 12.61
N PRO A 153 6.64 13.39 12.07
CA PRO A 153 6.19 12.36 11.15
C PRO A 153 4.96 11.63 11.70
N THR A 154 3.99 11.35 10.84
CA THR A 154 2.68 10.83 11.24
C THR A 154 2.23 9.72 10.32
N ILE A 155 1.70 8.64 10.89
CA ILE A 155 0.93 7.62 10.17
C ILE A 155 -0.55 7.80 10.52
N ASP A 156 -1.40 7.95 9.51
CA ASP A 156 -2.86 7.86 9.67
C ASP A 156 -3.31 6.42 9.33
N VAL A 157 -4.09 5.83 10.23
CA VAL A 157 -4.64 4.47 10.11
C VAL A 157 -6.14 4.59 9.87
N ASN A 158 -6.58 4.47 8.61
CA ASN A 158 -8.00 4.50 8.27
C ASN A 158 -8.54 3.10 8.04
N VAL A 159 -8.68 2.37 9.14
CA VAL A 159 -9.11 0.97 9.14
C VAL A 159 -10.36 0.88 10.02
N SER A 160 -11.48 0.40 9.45
CA SER A 160 -12.79 0.58 10.07
C SER A 160 -12.93 -0.06 11.45
N PHE A 161 -12.36 -1.25 11.66
CA PHE A 161 -12.41 -1.92 12.96
C PHE A 161 -11.47 -1.29 14.01
N LEU A 162 -10.44 -0.53 13.59
CA LEU A 162 -9.49 0.16 14.47
C LEU A 162 -9.88 1.59 14.84
N LYS A 163 -10.98 2.12 14.28
CA LYS A 163 -11.36 3.55 14.45
C LYS A 163 -11.48 4.01 15.91
N ASN A 164 -11.79 3.08 16.82
CA ASN A 164 -11.91 3.37 18.26
C ASN A 164 -10.63 3.06 19.06
N LEU A 165 -9.62 2.48 18.42
CA LEU A 165 -8.36 2.05 19.05
C LEU A 165 -7.24 3.01 18.67
N VAL A 166 -6.89 3.06 17.39
CA VAL A 166 -5.82 3.90 16.84
C VAL A 166 -6.22 4.39 15.46
N THR A 167 -6.25 5.69 15.28
CA THR A 167 -6.46 6.32 13.96
C THR A 167 -5.24 7.12 13.50
N LYS A 168 -4.30 7.40 14.42
CA LYS A 168 -3.13 8.23 14.15
C LYS A 168 -2.00 7.88 15.09
N ILE A 169 -0.79 7.82 14.54
CA ILE A 169 0.45 7.58 15.27
C ILE A 169 1.42 8.69 14.92
N LYS A 170 1.94 9.39 15.92
CA LYS A 170 2.96 10.44 15.77
C LYS A 170 4.30 9.91 16.25
N PHE A 171 5.36 10.20 15.51
CA PHE A 171 6.71 9.76 15.85
C PHE A 171 7.55 10.94 16.32
N MET A 172 7.75 11.03 17.62
CA MET A 172 8.52 12.08 18.26
C MET A 172 10.02 11.81 18.05
N ASP A 173 10.78 12.85 17.71
CA ASP A 173 12.23 12.80 17.77
C ASP A 173 12.61 12.51 19.22
N GLY A 174 13.37 11.44 19.47
CA GLY A 174 13.56 10.82 20.80
C GLY A 174 14.26 11.67 21.87
N GLY A 175 14.21 13.00 21.79
CA GLY A 175 14.66 13.92 22.83
C GLY A 175 13.64 14.02 23.96
N LYS A 176 13.76 13.11 24.93
CA LYS A 176 13.47 13.44 26.33
C LYS A 176 14.77 13.78 27.03
#